data_AF-A0A2V7TAA0-F1
#
_entry.id   AF-A0A2V7TAA0-F1
#
_cell.length_a   1.000
_cell.length_b   1.000
_cell.length_c   1.000
_cell.angle_alpha   90.00
_cell.angle_beta   90.00
_cell.angle_gamma   90.00
#
_symmetry.space_group_name_H-M   'P 1'
#
loop_
_entity.id
_entity.type
_entity.pdbx_description
1 polymer ?
#
loop_
_entity_poly.entity_id
_entity_poly.type
_entity_poly.pdbx_seq_one_letter_code
_entity_poly.pdbx_strand_id
1 'polypeptide(L)' 'MPTYRMPDPATRRRAATLAEIADALGAARCSAVLAGLETRDFLVRELVLTLIEQIDRAAATVRRLC' A
#
# COMPACT_ATOMS: atom_id res chain seq x y z
N MET A 1 -14.75 19.14 31.36
CA MET A 1 -15.07 18.94 29.93
C MET A 1 -13.81 18.51 29.20
N PRO A 2 -13.81 17.41 28.43
CA PRO A 2 -12.65 17.09 27.61
C PRO A 2 -12.63 18.03 26.41
N THR A 3 -11.60 18.85 26.30
CA THR A 3 -11.37 19.68 25.12
C THR A 3 -10.83 18.75 24.03
N TYR A 4 -11.68 18.37 23.08
CA TYR A 4 -11.21 17.73 21.85
C TYR A 4 -10.25 18.70 21.14
N ARG A 5 -8.94 18.48 21.25
CA ARG A 5 -7.96 19.19 20.42
C ARG A 5 -8.04 18.59 19.03
N MET A 6 -8.53 19.37 18.07
CA MET A 6 -8.40 18.99 16.67
C MET A 6 -6.93 18.67 16.38
N PRO A 7 -6.64 17.55 15.69
CA PRO A 7 -5.29 17.24 15.30
C PRO A 7 -4.75 18.38 14.43
N ASP A 8 -3.48 18.73 14.69
CA ASP A 8 -2.74 19.73 13.95
C ASP A 8 -2.91 19.51 12.43
N PRO A 9 -3.12 20.59 11.64
CA PRO A 9 -3.31 20.47 10.20
C PRO A 9 -2.21 19.69 9.47
N ALA A 10 -0.96 19.73 9.95
CA ALA A 10 0.13 18.94 9.37
C ALA A 10 -0.05 17.45 9.67
N THR A 11 -0.48 17.08 10.87
CA THR A 11 -0.83 15.69 11.22
C THR A 11 -1.96 15.15 10.35
N ARG A 12 -3.00 15.95 10.09
CA ARG A 12 -4.09 15.56 9.19
C ARG A 12 -3.64 15.35 7.75
N ARG A 13 -2.81 16.26 7.23
CA ARG A 13 -2.24 16.12 5.87
C ARG A 13 -1.38 14.87 5.75
N ARG A 14 -0.51 14.62 6.73
CA ARG A 14 0.32 13.41 6.77
C ARG A 14 -0.52 12.14 6.80
N ALA A 15 -1.58 12.10 7.61
CA ALA A 15 -2.49 10.96 7.66
C ALA A 15 -3.21 10.74 6.32
N ALA A 16 -3.68 11.81 5.67
CA ALA A 16 -4.31 11.71 4.35
C ALA A 16 -3.33 11.16 3.29
N THR A 17 -2.10 11.67 3.25
CA THR A 17 -1.07 11.16 2.33
C THR A 17 -0.75 9.69 2.59
N LEU A 18 -0.65 9.26 3.85
CA LEU A 18 -0.39 7.86 4.17
C LEU A 18 -1.56 6.95 3.77
N ALA A 19 -2.80 7.42 3.91
CA ALA A 19 -3.99 6.70 3.44
C ALA A 19 -3.99 6.55 1.92
N GLU A 20 -3.71 7.63 1.18
CA GLU A 20 -3.59 7.59 -0.29
C GLU A 20 -2.50 6.61 -0.76
N ILE A 21 -1.35 6.58 -0.07
CA ILE A 21 -0.27 5.64 -0.38
C ILE A 21 -0.72 4.19 -0.09
N ALA A 22 -1.40 3.95 1.04
CA ALA A 22 -1.89 2.63 1.38
C ALA A 22 -2.90 2.11 0.35
N ASP A 23 -3.82 2.97 -0.11
CA ASP A 23 -4.80 2.63 -1.14
C ASP A 23 -4.12 2.33 -2.49
N ALA A 24 -3.14 3.15 -2.89
CA ALA A 24 -2.37 2.92 -4.11
C ALA A 24 -1.59 1.60 -4.07
N LEU A 25 -0.98 1.26 -2.93
CA LEU A 25 -0.31 -0.04 -2.74
C LEU A 25 -1.29 -1.21 -2.79
N GLY A 26 -2.50 -1.04 -2.23
CA GLY A 26 -3.57 -2.02 -2.32
C GLY A 26 -3.99 -2.26 -3.78
N ALA A 27 -4.21 -1.19 -4.54
CA ALA A 27 -4.53 -1.27 -5.96
C ALA A 27 -3.41 -1.96 -6.76
N ALA A 28 -2.14 -1.56 -6.55
CA ALA A 28 -0.99 -2.17 -7.20
C ALA A 28 -0.88 -3.68 -6.91
N ARG A 29 -1.13 -4.09 -5.66
CA ARG A 29 -1.15 -5.50 -5.27
C ARG A 29 -2.23 -6.27 -6.02
N CYS A 30 -3.45 -5.74 -6.04
CA CYS A 30 -4.57 -6.36 -6.76
C CYS A 30 -4.25 -6.52 -8.25
N SER A 31 -3.72 -5.48 -8.89
CA SER A 31 -3.29 -5.53 -10.29
C SER A 31 -2.20 -6.57 -10.52
N ALA A 32 -1.19 -6.65 -9.66
CA ALA A 32 -0.12 -7.64 -9.77
C ALA A 32 -0.64 -9.07 -9.62
N VAL A 33 -1.54 -9.33 -8.66
CA VAL A 33 -2.19 -10.63 -8.50
C VAL A 33 -2.96 -11.01 -9.76
N LEU A 34 -3.75 -10.09 -10.33
CA LEU A 34 -4.49 -10.33 -11.56
C LEU A 34 -3.56 -10.65 -12.73
N ALA A 35 -2.47 -9.90 -12.91
CA ALA A 35 -1.47 -10.18 -13.94
C ALA A 35 -0.82 -11.56 -13.77
N GLY A 36 -0.57 -11.98 -12.52
CA GLY A 36 0.02 -13.28 -12.20
C GLY A 36 -0.91 -14.47 -12.50
N LEU A 37 -2.23 -14.29 -12.41
CA LEU A 37 -3.22 -15.33 -12.73
C LEU A 37 -3.31 -15.63 -14.23
N GLU A 38 -3.14 -14.62 -15.08
CA GLU A 38 -3.22 -14.76 -16.54
C GLU A 38 -1.91 -15.24 -17.18
N THR A 39 -0.83 -15.27 -16.40
CA THR A 39 0.51 -15.57 -16.89
C THR A 39 0.77 -17.08 -16.94
N ARG A 40 1.15 -17.59 -18.12
CA ARG A 40 1.64 -18.97 -18.32
C ARG A 40 3.16 -19.09 -18.38
N ASP A 41 3.86 -17.96 -18.49
CA ASP A 41 5.31 -17.89 -18.54
C ASP A 41 5.90 -17.91 -17.12
N PHE A 42 6.85 -18.81 -16.88
CA PHE A 42 7.48 -18.98 -15.57
C PHE A 42 8.24 -17.73 -15.10
N LEU A 43 8.98 -17.06 -15.99
CA LEU A 43 9.76 -15.88 -15.63
C LEU A 43 8.86 -14.71 -15.28
N VAL A 44 7.80 -14.49 -16.07
CA VAL A 44 6.82 -13.43 -15.80
C VAL A 44 6.11 -13.69 -14.48
N ARG A 45 5.77 -14.94 -14.16
CA ARG A 45 5.17 -15.31 -12.88
C ARG A 45 6.10 -15.02 -11.70
N GLU A 46 7.37 -15.38 -11.78
CA GLU A 46 8.35 -15.11 -10.72
C GLU A 46 8.60 -13.60 -10.53
N LEU A 47 8.64 -12.83 -11.62
CA LEU A 47 8.72 -11.37 -11.54
C LEU A 47 7.49 -10.75 -10.86
N VAL A 48 6.28 -11.25 -11.16
CA VAL A 48 5.04 -10.81 -10.52
C VAL A 48 5.03 -11.16 -9.03
N LEU A 49 5.46 -12.37 -8.64
CA LEU A 49 5.57 -12.75 -7.24
C LEU A 49 6.56 -11.85 -6.48
N THR A 50 7.72 -11.60 -7.08
CA THR A 50 8.72 -10.68 -6.52
C THR A 50 8.14 -9.27 -6.35
N LEU A 51 7.40 -8.77 -7.33
CA LEU A 51 6.73 -7.48 -7.26
C LEU A 51 5.71 -7.44 -6.10
N ILE A 52 4.88 -8.47 -5.94
CA ILE A 52 3.91 -8.57 -4.85
C ILE A 52 4.63 -8.51 -3.49
N GLU A 53 5.74 -9.22 -3.31
CA GLU A 53 6.52 -9.16 -2.06
C GLU A 53 7.04 -7.75 -1.76
N GLN A 54 7.50 -7.02 -2.77
CA GLN A 54 7.94 -5.63 -2.59
C GLN A 54 6.78 -4.71 -2.19
N ILE A 55 5.60 -4.89 -2.82
CA ILE A 55 4.39 -4.12 -2.48
C ILE A 55 3.95 -4.43 -1.05
N ASP A 56 3.92 -5.70 -0.65
CA ASP A 56 3.52 -6.12 0.70
C ASP A 56 4.48 -5.55 1.77
N ARG A 57 5.79 -5.50 1.46
CA ARG A 57 6.79 -4.85 2.32
C ARG A 57 6.57 -3.34 2.43
N ALA A 58 6.30 -2.66 1.31
CA ALA A 58 5.99 -1.24 1.32
C ALA A 58 4.71 -0.95 2.14
N ALA A 59 3.67 -1.76 1.97
CA ALA A 59 2.42 -1.63 2.70
C ALA A 59 2.60 -1.91 4.20
N ALA A 60 3.47 -2.85 4.58
CA ALA A 60 3.84 -3.07 5.97
C ALA A 60 4.55 -1.86 6.58
N THR A 61 5.44 -1.18 5.83
CA THR A 61 6.10 0.04 6.27
C THR A 61 5.10 1.18 6.46
N VAL A 62 4.21 1.42 5.49
CA VAL A 62 3.17 2.46 5.59
C VAL A 62 2.26 2.24 6.80
N ARG A 63 1.85 0.99 7.06
CA ARG A 63 1.05 0.64 8.25
C ARG A 63 1.75 0.93 9.59
N ARG A 64 3.08 0.97 9.62
CA ARG A 64 3.85 1.35 10.84
C ARG A 64 3.99 2.87 11.00
N LEU A 65 3.64 3.64 9.97
CA LEU A 65 3.74 5.10 9.95
C LEU A 65 2.40 5.81 10.19
N CYS A 66 1.28 5.09 10.02
CA CYS A 66 -0.06 5.50 10.41
C CYS A 66 -0.28 5.28 11.91
#